data_AF-A0AAW1Y2X8-F1
#
_entry.id   AF-A0AAW1Y2X8-F1
#
_cell.length_a   1.000
_cell.length_b   1.000
_cell.length_c   1.000
_cell.angle_alpha   90.00
_cell.angle_beta   90.00
_cell.angle_gamma   90.00
#
_symmetry.space_group_name_H-M   'P 1'
#
loop_
_entity.id
_entity.type
_entity.pdbx_description
1 polymer ?
#
loop_
_entity_poly.entity_id
_entity_poly.type
_entity_poly.pdbx_seq_one_letter_code
_entity_poly.pdbx_strand_id
1 'polypeptide(L)'
;MNSTLNQSTYGEGLFRDKETEALRKLSSRHGLVVSTGGGVVIRPVNWKCMCNGISVWLDVPLEALAQRLAAVGNDSRPLLHHRETIMRLTSLFEERGDAYANANARVSLENIAAKMGYRDVSDLTPSVIALEALQQIEGFLKEEDGHAF
;
A
#
# COMPACT_ATOMS: atom_id res chain seq x y z
N MET A 1 -36.44 3.52 -21.54
CA MET A 1 -34.97 3.77 -21.44
C MET A 1 -34.53 3.24 -20.09
N ASN A 2 -34.02 2.00 -20.07
CA ASN A 2 -33.79 1.27 -18.83
C ASN A 2 -32.51 1.76 -18.13
N SER A 3 -32.72 2.25 -16.93
CA SER A 3 -31.74 2.64 -15.93
C SER A 3 -31.06 1.39 -15.32
N THR A 4 -29.91 1.01 -15.86
CA THR A 4 -29.01 0.04 -15.22
C THR A 4 -27.63 0.66 -15.02
N LEU A 5 -27.56 1.74 -14.23
CA LEU A 5 -26.29 2.37 -13.86
C LEU A 5 -26.21 2.56 -12.34
N ASN A 6 -25.15 2.01 -11.75
CA ASN A 6 -24.58 2.30 -10.43
C ASN A 6 -25.23 1.73 -9.15
N GLN A 7 -25.30 0.41 -9.00
CA GLN A 7 -25.38 -0.22 -7.66
C GLN A 7 -24.00 -0.41 -6.99
N SER A 8 -22.91 -0.55 -7.76
CA SER A 8 -21.56 -0.80 -7.24
C SER A 8 -20.89 0.46 -6.65
N THR A 9 -21.09 1.61 -7.27
CA THR A 9 -20.44 2.88 -6.89
C THR A 9 -20.96 3.43 -5.56
N TYR A 10 -22.24 3.19 -5.25
CA TYR A 10 -22.83 3.56 -3.96
C TYR A 10 -22.24 2.74 -2.80
N GLY A 11 -21.98 1.45 -3.04
CA GLY A 11 -21.35 0.57 -2.06
C GLY A 11 -19.90 0.96 -1.78
N GLU A 12 -19.13 1.30 -2.82
CA GLU A 12 -17.75 1.76 -2.63
C GLU A 12 -17.68 3.11 -1.92
N GLY A 13 -18.53 4.08 -2.28
CA GLY A 13 -18.60 5.37 -1.58
C GLY A 13 -18.81 5.21 -0.07
N LEU A 14 -19.81 4.40 0.31
CA LEU A 14 -20.11 4.10 1.71
C LEU A 14 -18.97 3.34 2.40
N PHE A 15 -18.33 2.40 1.71
CA PHE A 15 -17.16 1.70 2.23
C PHE A 15 -16.02 2.68 2.54
N ARG A 16 -15.75 3.61 1.62
CA ARG A 16 -14.72 4.64 1.82
C ARG A 16 -15.08 5.62 2.92
N ASP A 17 -16.36 5.92 3.13
CA ASP A 17 -16.81 6.74 4.28
C ASP A 17 -16.48 6.03 5.60
N LYS A 18 -16.78 4.74 5.70
CA LYS A 18 -16.44 3.91 6.87
C LYS A 18 -14.93 3.76 7.07
N GLU A 19 -14.17 3.62 5.98
CA GLU A 19 -12.70 3.58 6.02
C GLU A 19 -12.13 4.89 6.60
N THR A 20 -12.62 6.05 6.15
CA THR A 20 -12.25 7.36 6.70
C THR A 20 -12.63 7.50 8.18
N GLU A 21 -13.84 7.05 8.57
CA GLU A 21 -14.28 7.11 9.96
C GLU A 21 -13.41 6.25 10.88
N ALA A 22 -13.09 5.02 10.46
CA ALA A 22 -12.20 4.14 11.20
C ALA A 22 -10.80 4.75 11.34
N LEU A 23 -10.26 5.31 10.26
CA LEU A 23 -8.95 5.95 10.27
C LEU A 23 -8.89 7.15 11.24
N ARG A 24 -9.94 7.99 11.27
CA ARG A 24 -10.03 9.12 12.23
C ARG A 24 -10.04 8.67 13.69
N LYS A 25 -10.71 7.55 14.00
CA LYS A 25 -10.74 7.00 15.36
C LYS A 25 -9.38 6.45 15.80
N LEU A 26 -8.59 5.96 14.84
CA LEU A 26 -7.24 5.46 15.08
C LEU A 26 -6.22 6.58 15.17
N SER A 27 -6.38 7.66 14.40
CA SER A 27 -5.41 8.78 14.34
C SER A 27 -5.33 9.63 15.61
N SER A 28 -6.21 9.41 16.58
CA SER A 28 -6.16 10.03 17.91
C SER A 28 -5.49 9.15 18.98
N ARG A 29 -5.02 7.96 18.60
CA ARG A 29 -4.34 7.02 19.50
C ARG A 29 -2.85 6.98 19.18
N HIS A 30 -2.03 6.71 20.19
CA HIS A 30 -0.58 6.61 20.07
C HIS A 30 -0.10 5.17 20.30
N GLY A 31 1.11 4.86 19.82
CA GLY A 31 1.74 3.54 20.02
C GLY A 31 1.09 2.40 19.22
N LEU A 32 0.48 2.73 18.07
CA LEU A 32 -0.16 1.75 17.19
C LEU A 32 0.60 1.60 15.88
N VAL A 33 0.61 0.39 15.34
CA VAL A 33 0.94 0.11 13.94
C VAL A 33 -0.35 -0.26 13.23
N VAL A 34 -0.70 0.48 12.17
CA VAL A 34 -1.95 0.30 11.43
C VAL A 34 -1.63 -0.13 10.00
N SER A 35 -2.04 -1.35 9.63
CA SER A 35 -2.08 -1.75 8.23
C SER A 35 -3.38 -1.24 7.61
N THR A 36 -3.26 -0.38 6.59
CA THR A 36 -4.40 0.22 5.91
C THR A 36 -4.81 -0.58 4.67
N GLY A 37 -6.07 -0.44 4.24
CA GLY A 37 -6.49 -0.94 2.94
C GLY A 37 -5.81 -0.17 1.79
N GLY A 38 -5.55 -0.84 0.67
CA GLY A 38 -4.83 -0.25 -0.48
C GLY A 38 -5.59 0.83 -1.26
N GLY A 39 -6.76 1.27 -0.78
CA GLY A 39 -7.50 2.41 -1.33
C GLY A 39 -7.57 3.59 -0.36
N VAL A 40 -6.97 3.49 0.83
CA VAL A 40 -6.97 4.57 1.83
C VAL A 40 -6.39 5.87 1.26
N VAL A 41 -5.42 5.74 0.34
CA VAL A 41 -4.67 6.85 -0.26
C VAL A 41 -5.49 7.69 -1.24
N ILE A 42 -6.62 7.17 -1.73
CA ILE A 42 -7.45 7.79 -2.78
C ILE A 42 -8.08 9.09 -2.29
N ARG A 43 -8.49 9.14 -1.01
CA ARG A 43 -9.19 10.30 -0.44
C ARG A 43 -8.22 11.24 0.27
N PRO A 44 -8.10 12.51 -0.15
CA PRO A 44 -7.22 13.48 0.51
C PRO A 44 -7.46 13.66 2.01
N VAL A 45 -8.71 13.46 2.48
CA VAL A 45 -9.03 13.54 3.91
C VAL A 45 -8.35 12.46 4.76
N ASN A 46 -8.01 11.32 4.17
CA ASN A 46 -7.32 10.24 4.87
C ASN A 46 -5.86 10.61 5.13
N TRP A 47 -5.20 11.34 4.21
CA TRP A 47 -3.85 11.85 4.42
C TRP A 47 -3.75 12.78 5.63
N LYS A 48 -4.77 13.61 5.87
CA LYS A 48 -4.87 14.44 7.09
C LYS A 48 -4.98 13.62 8.39
N CYS A 49 -5.38 12.36 8.31
CA CYS A 49 -5.43 11.46 9.46
C CYS A 49 -4.10 10.72 9.61
N MET A 50 -3.50 10.30 8.49
CA MET A 50 -2.22 9.57 8.46
C MET A 50 -1.03 10.45 8.84
N CYS A 51 -1.09 11.77 8.61
CA CYS A 51 -0.03 12.71 8.99
C CYS A 51 0.15 12.86 10.52
N ASN A 52 -0.75 12.31 11.34
CA ASN A 52 -0.57 12.26 12.79
C ASN A 52 0.44 11.18 13.24
N GLY A 53 0.90 10.34 12.32
CA GLY A 53 1.97 9.37 12.52
C GLY A 53 2.89 9.35 11.32
N ILE A 54 3.70 8.29 11.23
CA ILE A 54 4.64 8.09 10.11
C ILE A 54 4.00 7.11 9.13
N SER A 55 3.74 7.58 7.92
CA SER A 55 3.19 6.75 6.85
C SER A 55 4.31 6.00 6.12
N VAL A 56 4.13 4.69 5.94
CA VAL A 56 5.12 3.81 5.30
C VAL A 56 4.48 3.14 4.09
N TRP A 57 5.07 3.35 2.92
CA TRP A 57 4.69 2.66 1.69
C TRP A 57 5.57 1.43 1.48
N LEU A 58 4.96 0.24 1.50
CA LEU A 58 5.59 -0.99 1.05
C LEU A 58 5.47 -1.09 -0.48
N ASP A 59 6.56 -0.77 -1.16
CA ASP A 59 6.67 -0.76 -2.60
C ASP A 59 7.11 -2.15 -3.09
N VAL A 60 6.15 -2.90 -3.61
CA VAL A 60 6.30 -4.30 -4.01
C VAL A 60 6.09 -4.41 -5.52
N PRO A 61 6.99 -5.07 -6.27
CA PRO A 61 6.80 -5.36 -7.69
C PRO A 61 5.46 -6.03 -7.99
N LEU A 62 4.83 -5.65 -9.09
CA LEU A 62 3.50 -6.12 -9.47
C LEU A 62 3.46 -7.63 -9.71
N GLU A 63 4.53 -8.19 -10.26
CA GLU A 63 4.70 -9.62 -10.50
C GLU A 63 4.63 -10.40 -9.19
N ALA A 64 5.33 -9.92 -8.15
CA ALA A 64 5.33 -10.54 -6.83
C ALA A 64 3.95 -10.44 -6.15
N LEU A 65 3.26 -9.30 -6.30
CA LEU A 65 1.87 -9.16 -5.84
C LEU A 65 0.93 -10.14 -6.55
N ALA A 66 1.07 -10.29 -7.87
CA ALA A 66 0.26 -11.21 -8.67
C ALA A 66 0.51 -12.68 -8.30
N GLN A 67 1.77 -13.06 -8.04
CA GLN A 67 2.12 -14.39 -7.55
C GLN A 67 1.49 -14.68 -6.17
N ARG A 68 1.56 -13.72 -5.24
CA ARG A 68 0.93 -13.84 -3.92
C ARG A 68 -0.58 -14.04 -4.01
N LEU A 69 -1.25 -13.31 -4.90
CA LEU A 69 -2.70 -13.47 -5.10
C LEU A 69 -3.05 -14.80 -5.76
N ALA A 70 -2.24 -15.26 -6.73
CA ALA A 70 -2.43 -16.55 -7.38
C ALA A 70 -2.28 -17.72 -6.39
N ALA A 71 -1.36 -17.63 -5.43
CA ALA A 71 -1.19 -18.64 -4.38
C ALA A 71 -2.42 -18.76 -3.44
N VAL A 72 -3.26 -17.73 -3.35
CA VAL A 72 -4.48 -17.71 -2.52
C VAL A 72 -5.73 -18.13 -3.32
N GLY A 73 -5.68 -18.12 -4.66
CA GLY A 73 -6.84 -18.26 -5.54
C GLY A 73 -6.82 -19.50 -6.45
N ASN A 74 -7.53 -20.54 -6.02
CA ASN A 74 -8.19 -21.62 -6.80
C ASN A 74 -7.47 -22.23 -8.03
N ASP A 75 -7.13 -23.52 -7.93
CA ASP A 75 -6.36 -24.41 -8.83
C ASP A 75 -6.90 -24.61 -10.27
N SER A 76 -7.84 -23.80 -10.77
CA SER A 76 -8.60 -24.14 -11.98
C SER A 76 -8.08 -23.59 -13.31
N ARG A 77 -7.15 -22.61 -13.33
CA ARG A 77 -6.37 -22.12 -14.51
C ARG A 77 -5.42 -20.97 -14.08
N PRO A 78 -4.25 -21.28 -13.47
CA PRO A 78 -3.38 -20.25 -12.86
C PRO A 78 -2.92 -19.15 -13.83
N LEU A 79 -2.63 -19.49 -15.08
CA LEU A 79 -2.03 -18.56 -16.06
C LEU A 79 -3.00 -17.49 -16.58
N LEU A 80 -4.29 -17.81 -16.77
CA LEU A 80 -5.28 -16.84 -17.23
C LEU A 80 -5.60 -15.82 -16.12
N HIS A 81 -5.74 -16.30 -14.88
CA HIS A 81 -5.94 -15.44 -13.73
C HIS A 81 -4.71 -14.57 -13.44
N HIS A 82 -3.50 -15.08 -13.68
CA HIS A 82 -2.27 -14.32 -13.47
C HIS A 82 -2.18 -13.08 -14.37
N ARG A 83 -2.43 -13.21 -15.68
CA ARG A 83 -2.38 -12.08 -16.63
C ARG A 83 -3.44 -11.03 -16.32
N GLU A 84 -4.67 -11.44 -16.04
CA GLU A 84 -5.76 -10.51 -15.65
C GLU A 84 -5.45 -9.80 -14.33
N THR A 85 -4.86 -10.52 -13.37
CA THR A 85 -4.42 -9.96 -12.09
C THR A 85 -3.35 -8.92 -12.29
N ILE A 86 -2.32 -9.19 -13.09
CA ILE A 86 -1.27 -8.20 -13.43
C ILE A 86 -1.90 -6.97 -14.04
N MET A 87 -2.74 -7.10 -15.08
CA MET A 87 -3.36 -5.94 -15.73
C MET A 87 -4.16 -5.08 -14.75
N ARG A 88 -4.91 -5.72 -13.84
CA ARG A 88 -5.67 -5.01 -12.81
C ARG A 88 -4.76 -4.33 -11.80
N LEU A 89 -3.71 -5.00 -11.34
CA LEU A 89 -2.72 -4.42 -10.42
C LEU A 89 -1.99 -3.24 -11.05
N THR A 90 -1.60 -3.33 -12.33
CA THR A 90 -0.99 -2.23 -13.10
C THR A 90 -1.92 -1.03 -13.12
N SER A 91 -3.19 -1.21 -13.52
CA SER A 91 -4.15 -0.10 -13.56
C SER A 91 -4.37 0.55 -12.17
N LEU A 92 -4.42 -0.25 -11.10
CA LEU A 92 -4.53 0.28 -9.73
C LEU A 92 -3.26 1.02 -9.29
N PHE A 93 -2.09 0.54 -9.70
CA PHE A 93 -0.82 1.18 -9.40
C PHE A 93 -0.67 2.51 -10.16
N GLU A 94 -1.06 2.56 -11.43
CA GLU A 94 -1.09 3.80 -12.21
C GLU A 94 -2.06 4.83 -11.61
N GLU A 95 -3.23 4.39 -11.14
CA GLU A 95 -4.23 5.27 -10.50
C GLU A 95 -3.73 5.85 -9.17
N ARG A 96 -2.94 5.09 -8.40
CA ARG A 96 -2.66 5.38 -6.99
C ARG A 96 -1.18 5.62 -6.67
N GLY A 97 -0.28 5.38 -7.61
CA GLY A 97 1.17 5.41 -7.39
C GLY A 97 1.64 6.76 -6.85
N ASP A 98 1.19 7.85 -7.48
CA ASP A 98 1.47 9.21 -7.02
C ASP A 98 0.91 9.48 -5.62
N ALA A 99 -0.25 8.89 -5.29
CA ALA A 99 -0.80 9.01 -3.96
C ALA A 99 0.10 8.29 -2.95
N TYR A 100 0.49 7.04 -3.20
CA TYR A 100 1.42 6.29 -2.34
C TYR A 100 2.77 6.97 -2.15
N ALA A 101 3.26 7.68 -3.17
CA ALA A 101 4.51 8.43 -3.10
C ALA A 101 4.49 9.60 -2.09
N ASN A 102 3.32 10.02 -1.61
CA ASN A 102 3.21 10.99 -0.51
C ASN A 102 3.53 10.40 0.88
N ALA A 103 3.81 9.09 0.98
CA ALA A 103 4.20 8.48 2.25
C ALA A 103 5.54 9.03 2.75
N ASN A 104 5.71 9.13 4.06
CA ASN A 104 6.93 9.65 4.69
C ASN A 104 8.14 8.76 4.41
N ALA A 105 7.93 7.44 4.37
CA ALA A 105 8.96 6.45 4.11
C ALA A 105 8.52 5.47 3.02
N ARG A 106 9.43 5.16 2.07
CA ARG A 106 9.22 4.14 1.04
C ARG A 106 10.16 2.95 1.28
N VAL A 107 9.57 1.75 1.35
CA VAL A 107 10.30 0.49 1.50
C VAL A 107 10.18 -0.28 0.19
N SER A 108 11.17 -0.10 -0.69
CA SER A 108 11.22 -0.81 -1.98
C SER A 108 11.79 -2.22 -1.80
N LEU A 109 10.94 -3.23 -1.95
CA LEU A 109 11.37 -4.63 -1.83
C LEU A 109 12.35 -5.01 -2.95
N GLU A 110 12.21 -4.42 -4.14
CA GLU A 110 13.16 -4.64 -5.24
C GLU A 110 14.57 -4.17 -4.87
N ASN A 111 14.69 -2.99 -4.26
CA ASN A 111 15.97 -2.48 -3.79
C ASN A 111 16.58 -3.34 -2.68
N ILE A 112 15.76 -3.83 -1.73
CA ILE A 112 16.25 -4.73 -0.68
C ILE A 112 16.78 -6.03 -1.29
N ALA A 113 16.02 -6.64 -2.20
CA ALA A 113 16.41 -7.88 -2.87
C ALA A 113 17.73 -7.70 -3.63
N ALA A 114 17.85 -6.63 -4.41
CA ALA A 114 19.08 -6.31 -5.14
C ALA A 114 20.29 -6.10 -4.21
N LYS A 115 20.14 -5.35 -3.11
CA LYS A 115 21.20 -5.13 -2.12
C LYS A 115 21.68 -6.43 -1.46
N MET A 116 20.77 -7.37 -1.23
CA MET A 116 21.07 -8.66 -0.59
C MET A 116 21.42 -9.78 -1.58
N GLY A 117 21.39 -9.51 -2.88
CA GLY A 117 21.69 -10.51 -3.92
C GLY A 117 20.58 -11.53 -4.15
N TYR A 118 19.35 -11.26 -3.73
CA TYR A 118 18.19 -12.09 -4.04
C TYR A 118 17.73 -11.84 -5.48
N ARG A 119 17.28 -12.91 -6.14
CA ARG A 119 16.70 -12.83 -7.49
C ARG A 119 15.21 -12.50 -7.47
N ASP A 120 14.53 -12.82 -6.38
CA ASP A 120 13.09 -12.61 -6.19
C ASP A 120 12.83 -11.96 -4.84
N VAL A 121 11.93 -10.98 -4.80
CA VAL A 121 11.52 -10.31 -3.56
C VAL A 121 10.76 -11.24 -2.60
N SER A 122 10.30 -12.39 -3.08
CA SER A 122 9.64 -13.43 -2.29
C SER A 122 10.60 -14.13 -1.32
N ASP A 123 11.91 -14.03 -1.56
CA ASP A 123 12.96 -14.54 -0.65
C ASP A 123 13.18 -13.62 0.57
N LEU A 124 12.60 -12.41 0.56
CA LEU A 124 12.71 -11.45 1.66
C LEU A 124 11.86 -11.89 2.85
N THR A 125 12.50 -11.96 4.02
CA THR A 125 11.79 -12.24 5.27
C THR A 125 11.08 -10.99 5.82
N PRO A 126 9.99 -11.15 6.58
CA PRO A 126 9.34 -10.02 7.26
C PRO A 126 10.30 -9.21 8.14
N SER A 127 11.27 -9.86 8.78
CA SER A 127 12.28 -9.19 9.61
C SER A 127 13.19 -8.28 8.79
N VAL A 128 13.60 -8.72 7.59
CA VAL A 128 14.40 -7.89 6.68
C VAL A 128 13.61 -6.68 6.21
N ILE A 129 12.35 -6.86 5.84
CA ILE A 129 11.47 -5.76 5.42
C ILE A 129 11.25 -4.76 6.58
N ALA A 130 11.05 -5.27 7.80
CA ALA A 130 10.89 -4.44 8.99
C ALA A 130 12.15 -3.63 9.33
N LEU A 131 13.35 -4.21 9.14
CA LEU A 131 14.61 -3.50 9.33
C LEU A 131 14.79 -2.36 8.31
N GLU A 132 14.49 -2.60 7.03
CA GLU A 132 14.52 -1.51 6.03
C GLU A 132 13.47 -0.44 6.37
N ALA A 133 12.25 -0.85 6.79
CA ALA A 133 11.23 0.11 7.22
C ALA A 133 11.72 1.02 8.36
N LEU A 134 12.40 0.44 9.36
CA LEU A 134 12.98 1.21 10.46
C LEU A 134 14.04 2.20 9.94
N GLN A 135 14.94 1.77 9.04
CA GLN A 135 15.97 2.64 8.47
C GLN A 135 15.37 3.81 7.68
N GLN A 136 14.33 3.56 6.89
CA GLN A 136 13.67 4.60 6.09
C GLN A 136 12.91 5.60 7.00
N ILE A 137 12.28 5.11 8.07
CA ILE A 137 11.66 5.96 9.09
C ILE A 137 12.70 6.83 9.81
N GLU A 138 13.83 6.25 10.23
CA GLU A 138 14.92 7.00 10.86
C GLU A 138 15.52 8.05 9.93
N GLY A 139 15.64 7.74 8.63
CA GLY A 139 16.08 8.69 7.61
C GLY A 139 15.15 9.90 7.52
N PHE A 140 13.84 9.64 7.38
CA PHE A 140 12.81 10.68 7.34
C PHE A 140 12.85 11.60 8.59
N LEU A 141 12.93 11.01 9.79
CA LEU A 141 12.94 11.79 11.04
C LEU A 141 14.18 12.69 11.16
N LYS A 142 15.35 12.24 10.70
CA LYS A 142 16.58 13.04 10.71
C LYS A 142 16.52 14.21 9.72
N GLU A 143 15.84 14.03 8.58
CA GLU A 143 15.67 15.09 7.59
C GLU A 143 14.72 16.19 8.11
N GLU A 144 13.63 15.83 8.80
CA GLU A 144 12.74 16.81 9.44
C GLU A 144 13.46 17.63 10.54
N ASP A 145 14.24 16.97 11.39
CA ASP A 145 14.99 17.65 12.46
C ASP A 145 16.07 18.61 11.91
N GLY A 146 16.62 18.31 10.72
CA GLY A 146 17.63 19.13 10.05
C GLY A 146 17.12 20.41 9.37
N HIS A 147 15.79 20.56 9.23
CA HIS A 147 15.15 21.72 8.58
C HIS A 147 14.62 22.76 9.58
N ALA A 148 14.87 22.57 10.89
CA ALA A 148 14.54 23.52 11.94
C ALA A 148 15.70 24.51 12.21
N PHE A 149 15.97 25.43 11.29
CA PHE A 149 16.79 26.63 11.53
C PHE A 149 16.29 27.85 10.77
#